data_AF-A0A366E4F6-F1
#
_entry.id   AF-A0A366E4F6-F1
#
_cell.length_a   1.000
_cell.length_b   1.000
_cell.length_c   1.000
_cell.angle_alpha   90.00
_cell.angle_beta   90.00
_cell.angle_gamma   90.00
#
_symmetry.space_group_name_H-M   'P 1'
#
loop_
_entity.id
_entity.type
_entity.pdbx_description
1 polymer ?
#
loop_
_entity_poly.entity_id
_entity_poly.type
_entity_poly.pdbx_seq_one_letter_code
_entity_poly.pdbx_strand_id
1 'polypeptide(L)'
;MTIKLTDLRDDIDAVVIDLRRERNDGEIPLDEAIVRVRSKLADRITHTADQLIDLALRKLIHDVSGRKRLSLALAGQTNLFGRYSGVPAMITTGKGKKRDTTKATFQEADNWLSARENKDIDVRSKNDKFKQMVEELRPYLRSPTDTLEEAARRKFEAESPRQGDLLVVK
;
A
#
# COMPACT_ATOMS: atom_id res chain seq x y z
N MET A 1 -31.30 -9.22 -24.82
CA MET A 1 -30.68 -8.05 -24.13
C MET A 1 -29.49 -8.57 -23.35
N THR A 2 -28.30 -7.99 -23.55
CA THR A 2 -27.08 -8.43 -22.85
C THR A 2 -27.06 -7.85 -21.44
N ILE A 3 -27.13 -8.70 -20.41
CA ILE A 3 -27.07 -8.28 -19.00
C ILE A 3 -25.66 -7.77 -18.70
N LYS A 4 -25.54 -6.56 -18.17
CA LYS A 4 -24.24 -5.94 -17.86
C LYS A 4 -23.91 -6.12 -16.39
N LEU A 5 -22.60 -6.09 -16.09
CA LEU A 5 -22.09 -6.11 -14.71
C LEU A 5 -22.61 -4.92 -13.86
N THR A 6 -22.93 -3.79 -14.49
CA THR A 6 -23.58 -2.65 -13.82
C THR A 6 -24.94 -3.02 -13.28
N ASP A 7 -25.74 -3.75 -14.06
CA ASP A 7 -27.09 -4.13 -13.67
C ASP A 7 -27.05 -5.11 -12.48
N LEU A 8 -26.11 -6.06 -12.51
CA LEU A 8 -25.88 -6.97 -11.37
C LEU A 8 -25.44 -6.20 -10.12
N ARG A 9 -24.60 -5.17 -10.27
CA ARG A 9 -24.13 -4.37 -9.13
C ARG A 9 -25.28 -3.64 -8.45
N ASP A 10 -26.17 -3.04 -9.23
CA ASP A 10 -27.33 -2.32 -8.71
C ASP A 10 -28.30 -3.29 -8.00
N ASP A 11 -28.50 -4.48 -8.55
CA ASP A 11 -29.30 -5.53 -7.91
C ASP A 11 -28.68 -6.03 -6.61
N ILE A 12 -27.35 -6.19 -6.55
CA ILE A 12 -26.63 -6.56 -5.32
C ILE A 12 -26.82 -5.48 -4.25
N ASP A 13 -26.72 -4.19 -4.63
CA ASP A 13 -26.93 -3.08 -3.69
C ASP A 13 -28.35 -3.09 -3.11
N ALA A 14 -29.37 -3.36 -3.95
CA ALA A 14 -30.75 -3.52 -3.49
C ALA A 14 -30.87 -4.68 -2.47
N VAL A 15 -30.24 -5.83 -2.72
CA VAL A 15 -30.24 -6.97 -1.78
C VAL A 15 -29.58 -6.61 -0.45
N VAL A 16 -28.48 -5.86 -0.48
CA VAL A 16 -27.76 -5.43 0.73
C VAL A 16 -28.57 -4.38 1.51
N ILE A 17 -29.27 -3.47 0.84
CA ILE A 17 -30.18 -2.51 1.47
C ILE A 17 -31.34 -3.24 2.15
N ASP A 18 -31.93 -4.24 1.50
CA ASP A 18 -32.99 -5.06 2.09
C ASP A 18 -32.50 -5.76 3.36
N LEU A 19 -31.33 -6.41 3.30
CA LEU A 19 -30.72 -7.06 4.47
C LEU A 19 -30.44 -6.06 5.60
N ARG A 20 -30.02 -4.83 5.28
CA ARG A 20 -29.82 -3.77 6.28
C ARG A 20 -31.13 -3.33 6.93
N ARG A 21 -32.24 -3.35 6.19
CA ARG A 21 -33.56 -3.00 6.73
C ARG A 21 -34.15 -4.13 7.58
N GLU A 22 -33.89 -5.37 7.19
CA GLU A 22 -34.28 -6.56 7.96
C GLU A 22 -33.51 -6.62 9.30
N ARG A 23 -32.26 -6.16 9.33
CA ARG A 23 -31.41 -6.14 10.52
C ARG A 23 -31.33 -4.73 11.14
N ASN A 24 -32.00 -4.53 12.28
CA ASN A 24 -31.96 -3.28 13.03
C ASN A 24 -30.62 -3.00 13.76
N ASP A 25 -29.61 -3.87 13.59
CA ASP A 25 -28.29 -3.75 14.23
C ASP A 25 -27.25 -3.00 13.37
N GLY A 26 -27.57 -2.74 12.09
CA GLY A 26 -26.69 -2.00 11.17
C GLY A 26 -25.48 -2.79 10.65
N GLU A 27 -25.30 -4.05 11.07
CA GLU A 27 -24.21 -4.92 10.64
C GLU A 27 -24.74 -6.07 9.78
N ILE A 28 -24.17 -6.24 8.59
CA ILE A 28 -24.51 -7.35 7.69
C ILE A 28 -23.28 -8.24 7.57
N PRO A 29 -23.31 -9.45 8.14
CA PRO A 29 -22.25 -10.44 7.93
C PRO A 29 -22.10 -10.73 6.44
N LEU A 30 -20.86 -10.70 5.95
CA LEU A 30 -20.57 -10.86 4.52
C LEU A 30 -21.06 -12.22 3.98
N ASP A 31 -20.93 -13.28 4.77
CA ASP A 31 -21.37 -14.63 4.39
C ASP A 31 -22.88 -14.69 4.15
N GLU A 32 -23.66 -14.01 5.00
CA GLU A 32 -25.12 -13.92 4.86
C GLU A 32 -25.52 -13.13 3.60
N ALA A 33 -24.84 -12.01 3.35
CA ALA A 33 -25.03 -11.24 2.13
C ALA A 33 -24.73 -12.07 0.88
N ILE A 34 -23.64 -12.85 0.90
CA ILE A 34 -23.26 -13.73 -0.22
C ILE A 34 -24.33 -14.80 -0.45
N VAL A 35 -24.85 -15.43 0.61
CA VAL A 35 -25.91 -16.44 0.49
C VAL A 35 -27.17 -15.83 -0.14
N ARG A 36 -27.61 -14.66 0.34
CA ARG A 36 -28.81 -13.99 -0.18
C ARG A 36 -28.64 -13.51 -1.62
N VAL A 37 -27.47 -12.97 -1.97
CA VAL A 37 -27.15 -12.57 -3.34
C VAL A 37 -27.17 -13.78 -4.27
N ARG A 38 -26.56 -14.90 -3.86
CA ARG A 38 -26.59 -16.14 -4.66
C ARG A 38 -28.00 -16.68 -4.83
N SER A 39 -28.85 -16.62 -3.81
CA SER A 39 -30.22 -17.11 -3.91
C SER A 39 -31.12 -16.23 -4.76
N LYS A 40 -31.01 -14.90 -4.65
CA LYS A 40 -31.89 -13.94 -5.35
C LYS A 40 -31.44 -13.64 -6.78
N LEU A 41 -30.14 -13.69 -7.06
CA LEU A 41 -29.56 -13.22 -8.32
C LEU A 41 -28.83 -14.33 -9.10
N ALA A 42 -29.11 -15.60 -8.82
CA ALA A 42 -28.45 -16.76 -9.44
C ALA A 42 -28.35 -16.65 -10.97
N ASP A 43 -29.46 -16.37 -11.63
CA ASP A 43 -29.51 -16.28 -13.09
C ASP A 43 -28.65 -15.11 -13.61
N ARG A 44 -28.71 -13.95 -12.94
CA ARG A 44 -27.91 -12.78 -13.35
C ARG A 44 -26.42 -12.99 -13.14
N ILE A 45 -26.02 -13.69 -12.07
CA ILE A 45 -24.64 -14.10 -11.83
C ILE A 45 -24.17 -15.01 -12.96
N THR A 46 -24.98 -16.00 -13.36
CA THR A 46 -24.64 -16.90 -14.47
C THR A 46 -24.44 -16.14 -15.78
N HIS A 47 -25.32 -15.20 -16.10
CA HIS A 47 -25.23 -14.41 -17.34
C HIS A 47 -24.07 -13.40 -17.37
N THR A 48 -23.49 -13.09 -16.20
CA THR A 48 -22.37 -12.14 -16.07
C THR A 48 -21.09 -12.81 -15.57
N ALA A 49 -21.06 -14.14 -15.53
CA ALA A 49 -19.96 -14.92 -14.95
C ALA A 49 -18.61 -14.56 -15.56
N ASP A 50 -18.51 -14.46 -16.89
CA ASP A 50 -17.27 -14.07 -17.58
C ASP A 50 -16.81 -12.66 -17.19
N GLN A 51 -17.74 -11.70 -17.06
CA GLN A 51 -17.42 -10.34 -16.63
C GLN A 51 -16.95 -10.30 -15.16
N LEU A 52 -17.53 -11.15 -14.30
CA LEU A 52 -17.12 -11.30 -12.90
C LEU A 52 -15.73 -11.93 -12.79
N ILE A 53 -15.45 -12.96 -13.60
CA ILE A 53 -14.12 -13.59 -13.69
C ILE A 53 -13.09 -12.55 -14.14
N ASP A 54 -13.37 -11.80 -15.19
CA ASP A 54 -12.47 -10.74 -15.67
C ASP A 54 -12.21 -9.67 -14.59
N LEU A 55 -13.25 -9.24 -13.86
CA LEU A 55 -13.09 -8.30 -12.75
C LEU A 55 -12.23 -8.87 -11.62
N ALA A 56 -12.47 -10.12 -11.23
CA ALA A 56 -11.72 -10.80 -10.20
C ALA A 56 -10.26 -10.99 -10.61
N LEU A 57 -10.01 -11.42 -11.85
CA LEU A 57 -8.68 -11.55 -12.41
C LEU A 57 -7.98 -10.19 -12.47
N ARG A 58 -8.64 -9.11 -12.89
CA ARG A 58 -8.06 -7.76 -12.85
C ARG A 58 -7.69 -7.35 -11.42
N LYS A 59 -8.56 -7.58 -10.43
CA LYS A 59 -8.25 -7.29 -9.02
C LYS A 59 -7.07 -8.13 -8.51
N LEU A 60 -7.06 -9.43 -8.77
CA LEU A 60 -5.95 -10.32 -8.39
C LEU A 60 -4.65 -9.92 -9.11
N ILE A 61 -4.71 -9.58 -10.40
CA ILE A 61 -3.58 -9.05 -11.14
C ILE A 61 -3.13 -7.73 -10.52
N HIS A 62 -4.02 -6.83 -10.09
CA HIS A 62 -3.64 -5.61 -9.38
C HIS A 62 -3.06 -5.90 -8.00
N ASP A 63 -3.55 -6.90 -7.26
CA ASP A 63 -3.03 -7.26 -5.94
C ASP A 63 -1.65 -7.93 -6.05
N VAL A 64 -1.45 -8.76 -7.07
CA VAL A 64 -0.19 -9.44 -7.38
C VAL A 64 0.78 -8.48 -8.05
N SER A 65 0.32 -7.60 -8.95
CA SER A 65 1.13 -6.61 -9.65
C SER A 65 1.42 -5.38 -8.79
N GLY A 66 0.57 -5.06 -7.82
CA GLY A 66 0.83 -4.12 -6.74
C GLY A 66 1.88 -4.69 -5.79
N ARG A 67 1.76 -5.98 -5.44
CA ARG A 67 2.82 -6.74 -4.77
C ARG A 67 4.11 -6.84 -5.59
N LYS A 68 4.04 -6.91 -6.93
CA LYS A 68 5.20 -6.83 -7.84
C LYS A 68 5.65 -5.40 -8.13
N ARG A 69 4.85 -4.35 -7.96
CA ARG A 69 5.35 -2.96 -8.02
C ARG A 69 6.14 -2.63 -6.77
N LEU A 70 5.73 -3.20 -5.63
CA LEU A 70 6.60 -3.33 -4.47
C LEU A 70 7.77 -4.25 -4.84
N SER A 71 7.57 -5.52 -5.20
CA SER A 71 8.67 -6.50 -5.38
C SER A 71 9.64 -6.29 -6.56
N LEU A 72 9.26 -5.63 -7.66
CA LEU A 72 10.14 -5.27 -8.80
C LEU A 72 10.74 -3.87 -8.64
N ALA A 73 10.12 -2.96 -7.87
CA ALA A 73 10.89 -1.85 -7.32
C ALA A 73 11.97 -2.38 -6.35
N LEU A 74 11.74 -3.54 -5.72
CA LEU A 74 12.64 -4.15 -4.74
C LEU A 74 13.64 -5.18 -5.27
N ALA A 75 13.63 -5.51 -6.57
CA ALA A 75 14.56 -6.50 -7.14
C ALA A 75 16.00 -5.98 -7.30
N GLY A 76 16.24 -4.72 -6.95
CA GLY A 76 17.58 -4.12 -6.82
C GLY A 76 17.63 -2.89 -5.93
N GLN A 77 16.50 -2.48 -5.35
CA GLN A 77 16.42 -1.35 -4.41
C GLN A 77 16.22 -1.91 -3.00
N THR A 78 17.08 -1.48 -2.09
CA THR A 78 16.99 -1.79 -0.67
C THR A 78 15.56 -1.54 -0.18
N ASN A 79 14.83 -2.58 0.27
CA ASN A 79 13.44 -2.43 0.73
C ASN A 79 13.35 -1.62 2.02
N LEU A 80 13.41 -0.30 1.89
CA LEU A 80 13.20 0.67 2.95
C LEU A 80 11.85 0.42 3.65
N PHE A 81 10.79 0.15 2.89
CA PHE A 81 9.44 -0.04 3.40
C PHE A 81 9.20 -1.39 4.11
N GLY A 82 10.13 -2.34 3.97
CA GLY A 82 10.11 -3.59 4.75
C GLY A 82 10.59 -3.40 6.19
N ARG A 83 11.53 -2.47 6.41
CA ARG A 83 12.05 -2.14 7.76
C ARG A 83 11.39 -0.93 8.41
N TYR A 84 10.87 0.00 7.62
CA TYR A 84 10.20 1.20 8.09
C TYR A 84 8.70 1.15 7.78
N SER A 85 7.88 0.79 8.78
CA SER A 85 6.41 0.81 8.67
C SER A 85 5.87 2.23 8.89
N GLY A 86 4.83 2.62 8.13
CA GLY A 86 4.15 3.91 8.31
C GLY A 86 4.82 5.09 7.61
N VAL A 87 5.77 4.84 6.70
CA VAL A 87 6.39 5.86 5.85
C VAL A 87 5.58 6.01 4.55
N PRO A 88 5.27 7.24 4.09
CA PRO A 88 4.57 7.43 2.83
C PRO A 88 5.41 6.90 1.66
N ALA A 89 4.78 6.22 0.70
CA ALA A 89 5.47 5.71 -0.49
C ALA A 89 5.95 6.82 -1.44
N MET A 90 5.27 7.97 -1.42
CA MET A 90 5.56 9.11 -2.29
C MET A 90 5.55 10.40 -1.48
N ILE A 91 6.54 11.25 -1.71
CA ILE A 91 6.58 12.62 -1.19
C ILE A 91 6.44 13.65 -2.31
N THR A 92 5.99 14.85 -1.97
CA THR A 92 5.83 15.96 -2.91
C THR A 92 7.05 16.86 -2.86
N THR A 93 7.85 16.89 -3.93
CA THR A 93 9.09 17.68 -3.98
C THR A 93 8.89 19.06 -4.61
N GLY A 94 7.69 19.34 -5.14
CA GLY A 94 7.31 20.65 -5.68
C GLY A 94 5.86 20.68 -6.14
N LYS A 95 5.39 21.82 -6.67
CA LYS A 95 4.01 21.98 -7.13
C LYS A 95 3.68 20.93 -8.21
N GLY A 96 2.78 20.00 -7.89
CA GLY A 96 2.37 18.91 -8.78
C GLY A 96 3.40 17.80 -8.99
N LYS A 97 4.60 17.88 -8.40
CA LYS A 97 5.66 16.87 -8.55
C LYS A 97 5.69 15.95 -7.34
N LYS A 98 5.39 14.68 -7.58
CA LYS A 98 5.53 13.59 -6.60
C LYS A 98 6.75 12.76 -6.97
N ARG A 99 7.55 12.41 -5.97
CA ARG A 99 8.73 11.55 -6.08
C ARG A 99 8.56 10.36 -5.15
N ASP A 100 9.12 9.23 -5.55
CA ASP A 100 9.25 8.08 -4.67
C ASP A 100 10.11 8.47 -3.46
N THR A 101 9.64 8.14 -2.26
CA THR A 101 10.34 8.47 -1.02
C THR A 101 11.73 7.85 -0.95
N THR A 102 11.93 6.66 -1.53
CA THR A 102 13.24 6.00 -1.57
C THR A 102 14.27 6.82 -2.36
N LYS A 103 13.82 7.46 -3.45
CA LYS A 103 14.64 8.22 -4.40
C LYS A 103 14.72 9.70 -4.08
N ALA A 104 14.17 10.12 -2.94
CA ALA A 104 14.27 11.48 -2.48
C ALA A 104 15.64 11.73 -1.85
N THR A 105 16.18 12.93 -2.03
CA THR A 105 17.35 13.37 -1.26
C THR A 105 16.93 13.78 0.16
N PHE A 106 17.89 13.86 1.06
CA PHE A 106 17.64 14.36 2.42
C PHE A 106 17.08 15.78 2.42
N GLN A 107 17.57 16.64 1.53
CA GLN A 107 17.03 18.00 1.36
C GLN A 107 15.55 17.99 0.94
N GLU A 108 15.16 17.10 0.03
CA GLU A 108 13.77 16.96 -0.40
C GLU A 108 12.87 16.43 0.72
N ALA A 109 13.38 15.48 1.52
CA ALA A 109 12.70 14.95 2.68
C ALA A 109 12.50 16.02 3.78
N ASP A 110 13.56 16.78 4.10
CA ASP A 110 13.53 17.87 5.09
C ASP A 110 12.55 18.97 4.68
N ASN A 111 12.53 19.34 3.39
CA ASN A 111 11.57 20.32 2.85
C ASN A 111 10.13 19.81 2.97
N TRP A 112 9.90 18.53 2.70
CA TRP A 112 8.57 17.92 2.78
C TRP A 112 8.04 17.84 4.22
N LEU A 113 8.92 17.50 5.17
CA LEU A 113 8.66 17.44 6.60
C LEU A 113 8.37 18.84 7.16
N SER A 114 9.22 19.81 6.85
CA SER A 114 9.08 21.21 7.27
C SER A 114 7.76 21.83 6.79
N ALA A 115 7.36 21.55 5.54
CA ALA A 115 6.09 22.03 4.98
C ALA A 115 4.84 21.43 5.67
N ARG A 116 5.02 20.40 6.50
CA ARG A 116 3.93 19.69 7.21
C ARG A 116 4.02 19.78 8.71
N GLU A 117 5.11 20.30 9.26
CA GLU A 117 5.30 20.48 10.71
C GLU A 117 4.34 21.55 11.27
N ASN A 118 3.94 22.52 10.45
CA ASN A 118 2.96 23.57 10.79
C ASN A 118 1.49 23.18 10.51
N LYS A 119 1.20 21.91 10.17
CA LYS A 119 -0.16 21.42 9.93
C LYS A 119 -0.75 20.77 11.19
N ASP A 120 -2.05 20.52 11.18
CA ASP A 120 -2.80 19.90 12.30
C ASP A 120 -2.05 18.75 12.98
N ILE A 121 -2.29 18.61 14.28
CA ILE A 121 -1.64 17.62 15.18
C ILE A 121 -1.75 16.18 14.61
N ASP A 122 -2.87 15.84 14.00
CA ASP A 122 -3.11 14.53 13.37
C ASP A 122 -2.25 14.28 12.12
N VAL A 123 -1.82 15.33 11.43
CA VAL A 123 -0.91 15.23 10.28
C VAL A 123 0.53 15.07 10.76
N ARG A 124 0.87 15.68 11.90
CA ARG A 124 2.19 15.57 12.52
C ARG A 124 2.48 14.13 12.96
N SER A 125 1.54 13.52 13.70
CA SER A 125 1.69 12.13 14.18
C SER A 125 1.84 11.10 13.06
N LYS A 126 1.17 11.33 11.91
CA LYS A 126 1.31 10.50 10.70
C LYS A 126 2.69 10.61 10.03
N ASN A 127 3.43 11.68 10.29
CA ASN A 127 4.74 11.93 9.67
C ASN A 127 5.91 11.60 10.61
N ASP A 128 5.66 11.32 11.89
CA ASP A 128 6.71 11.03 12.88
C ASP A 128 7.56 9.82 12.48
N LYS A 129 6.95 8.80 11.86
CA LYS A 129 7.69 7.63 11.35
C LYS A 129 8.63 7.98 10.19
N PHE A 130 8.22 8.89 9.32
CA PHE A 130 9.08 9.37 8.25
C PHE A 130 10.22 10.24 8.79
N LYS A 131 9.93 11.13 9.74
CA LYS A 131 10.95 11.93 10.44
C LYS A 131 11.98 11.05 11.14
N GLN A 132 11.51 10.04 11.89
CA GLN A 132 12.37 9.06 12.54
C GLN A 132 13.28 8.34 11.54
N MET A 133 12.72 7.86 10.42
CA MET A 133 13.51 7.21 9.37
C MET A 133 14.60 8.12 8.81
N VAL A 134 14.27 9.38 8.49
CA VAL A 134 15.25 10.34 7.96
C VAL A 134 16.40 10.56 8.96
N GLU A 135 16.09 10.74 10.24
CA GLU A 135 17.11 10.91 11.27
C GLU A 135 17.97 9.66 11.51
N GLU A 136 17.37 8.45 11.44
CA GLU A 136 18.12 7.19 11.53
C GLU A 136 19.08 6.96 10.35
N LEU A 137 18.73 7.49 9.18
CA LEU A 137 19.53 7.36 7.96
C LEU A 137 20.58 8.48 7.82
N ARG A 138 20.40 9.61 8.50
CA ARG A 138 21.27 10.80 8.42
C ARG A 138 22.75 10.50 8.68
N PRO A 139 23.14 9.62 9.63
CA PRO A 139 24.55 9.25 9.84
C PRO A 139 25.20 8.52 8.66
N TYR A 140 24.41 7.95 7.74
CA TYR A 140 24.90 7.18 6.60
C TYR A 140 24.96 8.01 5.30
N LEU A 141 24.70 9.32 5.40
CA LEU A 141 24.86 10.28 4.32
C LEU A 141 26.35 10.50 4.01
N ARG A 142 26.73 10.43 2.73
CA ARG A 142 28.10 10.69 2.25
C ARG A 142 28.18 11.89 1.31
N SER A 143 27.10 12.15 0.57
CA SER A 143 26.99 13.28 -0.36
C SER A 143 25.64 14.00 -0.20
N PRO A 144 25.56 15.32 -0.41
CA PRO A 144 24.28 16.06 -0.45
C PRO A 144 23.31 15.56 -1.51
N THR A 145 23.81 14.86 -2.54
CA THR A 145 22.99 14.27 -3.62
C THR A 145 22.54 12.86 -3.31
N ASP A 146 22.99 12.27 -2.20
CA ASP A 146 22.58 10.93 -1.82
C ASP A 146 21.07 10.88 -1.57
N THR A 147 20.49 9.77 -1.98
CA THR A 147 19.10 9.41 -1.75
C THR A 147 18.94 8.69 -0.41
N LEU A 148 17.70 8.69 0.11
CA LEU A 148 17.35 7.91 1.29
C LEU A 148 17.64 6.41 1.11
N GLU A 149 17.46 5.88 -0.11
CA GLU A 149 17.79 4.50 -0.48
C GLU A 149 19.29 4.20 -0.34
N GLU A 150 20.17 5.09 -0.80
CA GLU A 150 21.62 4.91 -0.73
C GLU A 150 22.11 4.92 0.71
N ALA A 151 21.60 5.84 1.55
CA ALA A 151 21.89 5.86 2.97
C ALA A 151 21.39 4.59 3.68
N ALA A 152 20.20 4.12 3.33
CA ALA A 152 19.63 2.90 3.89
C ALA A 152 20.38 1.63 3.52
N ARG A 153 20.85 1.54 2.27
CA ARG A 153 21.69 0.43 1.84
C ARG A 153 22.93 0.32 2.73
N ARG A 154 23.61 1.46 2.96
CA ARG A 154 24.82 1.52 3.81
C ARG A 154 24.50 1.19 5.27
N LYS A 155 23.37 1.66 5.80
CA LYS A 155 22.90 1.26 7.14
C LYS A 155 22.72 -0.24 7.25
N PHE A 156 22.02 -0.86 6.30
CA PHE A 156 21.75 -2.29 6.37
C PHE A 156 23.00 -3.14 6.08
N GLU A 157 23.94 -2.65 5.27
CA GLU A 157 25.27 -3.25 5.11
C GLU A 157 26.09 -3.20 6.41
N ALA A 158 25.99 -2.11 7.19
CA ALA A 158 26.67 -1.98 8.48
C ALA A 158 25.99 -2.80 9.60
N GLU A 159 24.67 -2.92 9.56
CA GLU A 159 23.87 -3.67 10.56
C GLU A 159 23.79 -5.18 10.28
N SER A 160 24.08 -5.64 9.07
CA SER A 160 24.12 -7.08 8.77
C SER A 160 25.44 -7.64 9.29
N PRO A 161 25.44 -8.48 10.34
CA PRO A 161 26.66 -9.17 10.74
C PRO A 161 27.10 -10.02 9.56
N ARG A 162 28.39 -9.93 9.19
CA ARG A 162 29.00 -10.83 8.22
C ARG A 162 28.66 -12.25 8.64
N GLN A 163 27.85 -12.92 7.84
CA GLN A 163 27.49 -14.33 8.00
C GLN A 163 28.68 -15.22 7.59
N GLY A 164 29.87 -14.92 8.12
CA GLY A 164 31.17 -15.50 7.75
C GLY A 164 32.05 -15.92 8.93
N ASP A 165 31.71 -15.57 10.19
CA ASP A 165 32.52 -15.95 11.36
C ASP A 165 31.96 -17.15 12.16
N LEU A 166 31.00 -17.92 11.60
CA LEU A 166 30.39 -19.08 12.27
C LEU A 166 30.86 -20.45 11.76
N LEU A 167 31.94 -20.53 10.98
CA LEU A 167 32.54 -21.80 10.55
C LEU A 167 34.04 -21.87 10.81
N VAL A 168 34.46 -21.65 12.06
CA VAL A 168 35.66 -22.31 12.60
C VAL A 168 35.41 -22.65 14.06
N VAL A 169 34.83 -23.81 14.33
CA VAL A 169 35.11 -24.52 15.58
C VAL A 169 35.52 -25.94 15.19
N LYS A 170 36.71 -26.28 15.66
CA LYS A 170 37.48 -27.51 15.48
C LYS A 170 36.67 -28.78 15.74
#